data_AF-A0A0G0BZD8-F1
#
_entry.id   AF-A0A0G0BZD8-F1
#
_cell.length_a   1.000
_cell.length_b   1.000
_cell.length_c   1.000
_cell.angle_alpha   90.00
_cell.angle_beta   90.00
_cell.angle_gamma   90.00
#
_symmetry.space_group_name_H-M   'P 1'
#
loop_
_entity.id
_entity.type
_entity.pdbx_description
1 polymer ?
#
loop_
_entity_poly.entity_id
_entity_poly.type
_entity_poly.pdbx_seq_one_letter_code
_entity_poly.pdbx_strand_id
1 'polypeptide(L)'
;MNHKTMPVYLFVIASFLVAGWVSMVAVAKNDNAKNENTEKIVVKEKKSSDEQDKKNVKNETELKNYKKADTSKGETNAQIHREKTAEVIENLEQVEVAEEIVVDEVKVRAKNEAKKQIAEVVVEQESSQEQVSGAIEEVENDGVAKKFFLGPDYKNLGQLRSELVQNRNQIRKLIQAINTLAQNGEDTLALQSQLAILTQERERFKTIIATNQEGFSLFGWVARFLNNYEETPINETEENELTEEVVAVVENTIEGEATTVTNSTDTAVEAEAQTVPDKTDSGATVDVETGATSVLVQ
;
A
#
# COMPACT_ATOMS: atom_id res chain seq x y z
N MET A 1 55.43 60.12 -1.68
CA MET A 1 55.74 58.74 -2.13
C MET A 1 54.44 58.14 -2.62
N ASN A 2 54.39 57.92 -3.93
CA ASN A 2 53.21 57.56 -4.71
C ASN A 2 53.12 56.04 -4.92
N HIS A 3 51.90 55.58 -5.24
CA HIS A 3 51.51 54.32 -5.91
C HIS A 3 51.48 53.07 -5.01
N LYS A 4 50.49 52.16 -5.09
CA LYS A 4 49.56 51.76 -6.17
C LYS A 4 48.33 51.09 -5.55
N THR A 5 47.13 51.49 -5.95
CA THR A 5 45.93 50.64 -5.96
C THR A 5 45.89 49.90 -7.29
N MET A 6 45.74 48.57 -7.25
CA MET A 6 45.49 47.75 -8.45
C MET A 6 44.03 47.30 -8.47
N PRO A 7 43.25 47.69 -9.50
CA PRO A 7 42.07 46.94 -9.91
C PRO A 7 42.45 46.03 -11.09
N VAL A 8 42.61 44.72 -10.82
CA VAL A 8 42.73 43.67 -11.85
C VAL A 8 41.41 42.90 -11.88
N TYR A 9 40.40 43.50 -12.50
CA TYR A 9 39.13 42.87 -12.86
C TYR A 9 38.66 43.53 -14.15
N LEU A 10 39.21 43.14 -15.30
CA LEU A 10 38.65 43.52 -16.60
C LEU A 10 39.25 42.79 -17.83
N PHE A 11 39.65 41.51 -17.73
CA PHE A 11 40.15 40.80 -18.92
C PHE A 11 39.97 39.27 -18.90
N VAL A 12 38.74 38.78 -18.65
CA VAL A 12 38.33 37.40 -19.01
C VAL A 12 36.91 37.38 -19.60
N ILE A 13 36.63 38.34 -20.49
CA ILE A 13 35.45 38.34 -21.38
C ILE A 13 35.98 38.57 -22.79
N ALA A 14 36.65 37.57 -23.36
CA ALA A 14 36.96 37.47 -24.79
C ALA A 14 37.80 36.21 -25.03
N SER A 15 37.16 35.03 -25.05
CA SER A 15 37.79 33.86 -25.66
C SER A 15 36.74 32.81 -26.02
N PHE A 16 36.57 32.66 -27.34
CA PHE A 16 35.96 31.53 -28.06
C PHE A 16 34.44 31.47 -28.21
N LEU A 17 33.91 32.49 -28.88
CA LEU A 17 32.93 32.29 -29.96
C LEU A 17 33.70 31.90 -31.24
N VAL A 18 33.81 30.60 -31.56
CA VAL A 18 34.08 30.14 -32.94
C VAL A 18 33.32 28.82 -33.20
N ALA A 19 32.35 28.95 -34.11
CA ALA A 19 31.78 27.99 -35.05
C ALA A 19 32.12 26.50 -34.95
N GLY A 20 31.05 25.69 -34.89
CA GLY A 20 31.07 24.26 -35.19
C GLY A 20 29.65 23.71 -35.46
N TRP A 21 29.00 24.18 -36.52
CA TRP A 21 27.87 23.47 -37.15
C TRP A 21 28.40 22.19 -37.81
N VAL A 22 27.97 21.02 -37.33
CA VAL A 22 28.02 19.77 -38.12
C VAL A 22 26.75 18.95 -37.86
N SER A 23 25.87 19.02 -38.87
CA SER A 23 25.07 17.95 -39.48
C SER A 23 24.03 17.14 -38.67
N MET A 24 22.81 17.27 -39.18
CA MET A 24 21.66 16.35 -39.10
C MET A 24 22.06 14.88 -39.24
N VAL A 25 21.46 14.01 -38.41
CA VAL A 25 21.25 12.59 -38.72
C VAL A 25 19.75 12.31 -38.71
N ALA A 26 19.36 11.55 -39.71
CA ALA A 26 18.02 11.38 -40.26
C ALA A 26 17.02 10.73 -39.30
N VAL A 27 15.78 11.24 -39.37
CA VAL A 27 14.57 10.54 -38.95
C VAL A 27 14.25 9.48 -40.00
N ALA A 28 14.44 8.21 -39.66
CA ALA A 28 13.88 7.10 -40.43
C ALA A 28 12.43 6.87 -39.98
N LYS A 29 11.48 7.13 -40.90
CA LYS A 29 10.14 6.55 -40.83
C LYS A 29 10.28 5.04 -41.09
N ASN A 30 9.91 4.21 -40.12
CA ASN A 30 9.62 2.81 -40.34
C ASN A 30 8.14 2.57 -40.07
N ASP A 31 7.35 2.63 -41.14
CA ASP A 31 6.03 2.00 -41.18
C ASP A 31 6.26 0.55 -41.61
N ASN A 32 6.21 -0.40 -40.68
CA ASN A 32 5.65 -1.71 -41.02
C ASN A 32 5.06 -2.45 -39.82
N ALA A 33 4.00 -3.17 -40.14
CA ALA A 33 2.98 -3.73 -39.30
C ALA A 33 3.41 -4.94 -38.45
N LYS A 34 2.61 -5.14 -37.38
CA LYS A 34 2.11 -6.42 -36.86
C LYS A 34 3.11 -7.49 -36.40
N ASN A 35 2.94 -7.82 -35.11
CA ASN A 35 2.71 -9.18 -34.59
C ASN A 35 3.84 -10.20 -34.78
N GLU A 36 4.56 -10.52 -33.72
CA GLU A 36 4.44 -11.84 -33.07
C GLU A 36 5.36 -11.95 -31.85
N ASN A 37 4.72 -12.43 -30.79
CA ASN A 37 5.24 -13.18 -29.67
C ASN A 37 6.52 -13.98 -30.01
N THR A 38 7.64 -13.77 -29.29
CA THR A 38 8.71 -14.77 -29.19
C THR A 38 9.49 -14.60 -27.88
N GLU A 39 9.17 -15.50 -26.95
CA GLU A 39 10.05 -16.03 -25.92
C GLU A 39 11.43 -16.41 -26.49
N LYS A 40 12.52 -16.07 -25.78
CA LYS A 40 13.62 -16.99 -25.44
C LYS A 40 14.77 -16.24 -24.78
N ILE A 41 14.88 -16.34 -23.46
CA ILE A 41 16.19 -16.51 -22.82
C ILE A 41 16.13 -17.82 -22.05
N VAL A 42 16.80 -18.82 -22.61
CA VAL A 42 17.01 -20.16 -22.06
C VAL A 42 18.09 -20.05 -20.99
N VAL A 43 17.71 -20.12 -19.72
CA VAL A 43 18.60 -20.60 -18.66
C VAL A 43 18.17 -22.03 -18.36
N LYS A 44 19.04 -22.98 -18.70
CA LYS A 44 18.84 -24.41 -18.51
C LYS A 44 18.73 -24.74 -17.03
N GLU A 45 17.60 -25.38 -16.69
CA GLU A 45 17.34 -26.12 -15.47
C GLU A 45 18.48 -27.08 -15.10
N LYS A 46 18.82 -27.08 -13.80
CA LYS A 46 19.02 -28.33 -13.06
C LYS A 46 17.80 -28.50 -12.16
N LYS A 47 17.11 -29.62 -12.39
CA LYS A 47 15.87 -30.08 -11.76
C LYS A 47 16.16 -30.68 -10.38
N SER A 48 15.51 -30.20 -9.33
CA SER A 48 14.93 -31.04 -8.27
C SER A 48 14.04 -30.21 -7.35
N SER A 49 12.80 -30.66 -7.17
CA SER A 49 11.84 -30.35 -6.10
C SER A 49 11.59 -28.87 -5.78
N ASP A 50 10.42 -28.35 -6.16
CA ASP A 50 9.44 -27.83 -5.21
C ASP A 50 8.24 -27.23 -5.95
N GLU A 51 7.05 -27.73 -5.63
CA GLU A 51 5.77 -27.32 -6.21
C GLU A 51 5.04 -26.30 -5.32
N GLN A 52 5.69 -25.84 -4.24
CA GLN A 52 5.19 -24.78 -3.35
C GLN A 52 5.67 -23.37 -3.72
N ASP A 53 6.72 -23.20 -4.54
CA ASP A 53 7.29 -21.87 -4.84
C ASP A 53 6.52 -21.04 -5.88
N LYS A 54 5.57 -21.62 -6.62
CA LYS A 54 4.88 -20.89 -7.71
C LYS A 54 3.73 -19.99 -7.26
N LYS A 55 3.16 -20.19 -6.06
CA LYS A 55 2.10 -19.31 -5.53
C LYS A 55 2.66 -18.00 -5.00
N ASN A 56 3.80 -18.07 -4.30
CA ASN A 56 4.40 -16.93 -3.61
C ASN A 56 4.87 -15.82 -4.57
N VAL A 57 5.45 -16.18 -5.73
CA VAL A 57 5.93 -15.22 -6.75
C VAL A 57 4.80 -14.37 -7.36
N LYS A 58 3.57 -14.88 -7.43
CA LYS A 58 2.46 -14.17 -8.07
C LYS A 58 1.96 -13.01 -7.20
N ASN A 59 1.83 -13.24 -5.89
CA ASN A 59 1.32 -12.23 -4.95
C ASN A 59 2.33 -11.10 -4.72
N GLU A 60 3.63 -11.42 -4.66
CA GLU A 60 4.69 -10.41 -4.54
C GLU A 60 4.73 -9.48 -5.77
N THR A 61 4.49 -10.02 -6.98
CA THR A 61 4.48 -9.25 -8.22
C THR A 61 3.30 -8.26 -8.26
N GLU A 62 2.14 -8.63 -7.71
CA GLU A 62 0.96 -7.76 -7.66
C GLU A 62 1.13 -6.63 -6.62
N LEU A 63 1.80 -6.89 -5.49
CA LEU A 63 2.09 -5.87 -4.47
C LEU A 63 3.07 -4.79 -4.97
N LYS A 64 3.97 -5.14 -5.88
CA LYS A 64 4.93 -4.20 -6.48
C LYS A 64 4.36 -3.39 -7.65
N ASN A 65 3.17 -3.73 -8.15
CA ASN A 65 2.53 -3.03 -9.26
C ASN A 65 1.64 -1.89 -8.75
N TYR A 66 2.25 -0.72 -8.56
CA TYR A 66 1.51 0.51 -8.26
C TYR A 66 1.18 1.30 -9.53
N LYS A 67 0.09 2.09 -9.49
CA LYS A 67 -0.31 3.01 -10.57
C LYS A 67 0.77 4.09 -10.74
N LYS A 68 1.51 4.05 -11.85
CA LYS A 68 2.49 5.08 -12.22
C LYS A 68 1.78 6.31 -12.80
N ALA A 69 2.31 7.49 -12.51
CA ALA A 69 1.81 8.75 -13.07
C ALA A 69 1.83 8.76 -14.60
N ASP A 70 0.68 9.07 -15.21
CA ASP A 70 0.56 9.30 -16.63
C ASP A 70 0.73 10.80 -16.94
N THR A 71 1.99 11.21 -17.11
CA THR A 71 2.34 12.60 -17.43
C THR A 71 1.73 13.08 -18.75
N SER A 72 1.35 12.18 -19.66
CA SER A 72 0.67 12.53 -20.91
C SER A 72 -0.77 12.99 -20.69
N LYS A 73 -1.38 12.59 -19.57
CA LYS A 73 -2.72 13.04 -19.12
C LYS A 73 -2.65 14.15 -18.06
N GLY A 74 -1.45 14.62 -17.73
CA GLY A 74 -1.25 15.61 -16.66
C GLY A 74 -1.40 15.04 -15.25
N GLU A 75 -1.40 13.71 -15.10
CA GLU A 75 -1.46 13.06 -13.80
C GLU A 75 -0.06 13.07 -13.15
N THR A 76 0.02 13.49 -11.89
CA THR A 76 1.27 13.54 -11.12
C THR A 76 1.29 12.47 -10.04
N ASN A 77 2.48 12.08 -9.56
CA ASN A 77 2.52 11.13 -8.43
C ASN A 77 1.95 11.75 -7.15
N ALA A 78 2.06 13.07 -6.97
CA ALA A 78 1.43 13.78 -5.86
C ALA A 78 -0.11 13.65 -5.91
N GLN A 79 -0.72 13.77 -7.10
CA GLN A 79 -2.16 13.58 -7.26
C GLN A 79 -2.58 12.15 -6.94
N ILE A 80 -1.84 11.15 -7.44
CA ILE A 80 -2.17 9.75 -7.15
C ILE A 80 -1.99 9.45 -5.66
N HIS A 81 -0.95 9.99 -5.01
CA HIS A 81 -0.75 9.83 -3.57
C HIS A 81 -1.94 10.40 -2.78
N ARG A 82 -2.38 11.63 -3.09
CA ARG A 82 -3.60 12.22 -2.47
C ARG A 82 -4.82 11.31 -2.66
N GLU A 83 -5.06 10.83 -3.88
CA GLU A 83 -6.18 9.92 -4.20
C GLU A 83 -6.11 8.63 -3.37
N LYS A 84 -4.95 7.97 -3.35
CA LYS A 84 -4.77 6.68 -2.68
C LYS A 84 -4.81 6.79 -1.15
N THR A 85 -4.22 7.83 -0.59
CA THR A 85 -4.32 8.09 0.86
C THR A 85 -5.74 8.43 1.27
N ALA A 86 -6.48 9.22 0.48
CA ALA A 86 -7.89 9.51 0.76
C ALA A 86 -8.75 8.22 0.72
N GLU A 87 -8.52 7.36 -0.28
CA GLU A 87 -9.16 6.04 -0.37
C GLU A 87 -8.87 5.17 0.86
N VAL A 88 -7.62 5.15 1.34
CA VAL A 88 -7.25 4.40 2.55
C VAL A 88 -7.95 4.96 3.78
N ILE A 89 -7.91 6.28 3.98
CA ILE A 89 -8.57 6.95 5.11
C ILE A 89 -10.07 6.62 5.13
N GLU A 90 -10.77 6.87 4.02
CA GLU A 90 -12.21 6.64 3.93
C GLU A 90 -12.59 5.17 4.22
N ASN A 91 -11.86 4.22 3.64
CA ASN A 91 -12.14 2.81 3.84
C ASN A 91 -11.83 2.33 5.26
N LEU A 92 -10.76 2.84 5.89
CA LEU A 92 -10.40 2.47 7.26
C LEU A 92 -11.39 3.05 8.28
N GLU A 93 -11.86 4.28 8.08
CA GLU A 93 -12.90 4.90 8.91
C GLU A 93 -14.21 4.10 8.87
N GLN A 94 -14.60 3.57 7.70
CA GLN A 94 -15.79 2.73 7.58
C GLN A 94 -15.69 1.44 8.40
N VAL A 95 -14.50 0.84 8.49
CA VAL A 95 -14.25 -0.35 9.31
C VAL A 95 -14.32 -0.02 10.81
N GLU A 96 -13.93 1.19 11.21
CA GLU A 96 -14.04 1.63 12.61
C GLU A 96 -15.49 1.82 13.06
N VAL A 97 -16.35 2.35 12.18
CA VAL A 97 -17.76 2.68 12.46
C VAL A 97 -18.68 1.45 12.55
N ALA A 98 -18.29 0.29 12.01
CA ALA A 98 -19.07 -0.93 12.15
C ALA A 98 -19.18 -1.34 13.63
N GLU A 99 -20.33 -1.07 14.24
CA GLU A 99 -20.66 -1.40 15.62
C GLU A 99 -21.47 -2.71 15.61
N GLU A 100 -20.87 -3.78 16.12
CA GLU A 100 -21.54 -5.07 16.28
C GLU A 100 -21.84 -5.29 17.77
N ILE A 101 -23.07 -5.71 18.07
CA ILE A 101 -23.46 -6.16 19.41
C ILE A 101 -22.85 -7.54 19.64
N VAL A 102 -21.60 -7.56 20.11
CA VAL A 102 -20.88 -8.80 20.42
C VAL A 102 -21.10 -9.16 21.89
N VAL A 103 -21.60 -10.37 22.15
CA VAL A 103 -21.84 -10.89 23.52
C VAL A 103 -20.57 -11.48 24.15
N ASP A 104 -19.54 -11.75 23.34
CA ASP A 104 -18.27 -12.34 23.76
C ASP A 104 -17.22 -11.27 24.12
N GLU A 105 -16.87 -11.19 25.41
CA GLU A 105 -15.87 -10.24 25.92
C GLU A 105 -14.49 -10.36 25.26
N VAL A 106 -14.07 -11.56 24.83
CA VAL A 106 -12.77 -11.78 24.19
C VAL A 106 -12.76 -11.10 22.82
N LYS A 107 -13.82 -11.31 22.04
CA LYS A 107 -14.00 -10.68 20.73
C LYS A 107 -14.12 -9.17 20.83
N VAL A 108 -14.81 -8.65 21.84
CA VAL A 108 -14.91 -7.20 22.08
C VAL A 108 -13.52 -6.58 22.33
N ARG A 109 -12.67 -7.23 23.13
CA ARG A 109 -11.31 -6.74 23.38
C ARG A 109 -10.45 -6.75 22.13
N ALA A 110 -10.50 -7.85 21.37
CA ALA A 110 -9.78 -7.96 20.10
C ALA A 110 -10.21 -6.89 19.08
N LYS A 111 -11.53 -6.66 18.94
CA LYS A 111 -12.07 -5.59 18.10
C LYS A 111 -11.60 -4.21 18.54
N ASN A 112 -11.62 -3.92 19.84
CA ASN A 112 -11.18 -2.61 20.35
C ASN A 112 -9.68 -2.38 20.12
N GLU A 113 -8.86 -3.41 20.26
CA GLU A 113 -7.43 -3.33 19.95
C GLU A 113 -7.19 -3.09 18.45
N ALA A 114 -7.86 -3.84 17.58
CA ALA A 114 -7.78 -3.65 16.13
C ALA A 114 -8.27 -2.25 15.71
N LYS A 115 -9.41 -1.79 16.25
CA LYS A 115 -9.93 -0.43 15.99
C LYS A 115 -8.94 0.65 16.39
N LYS A 116 -8.27 0.51 17.54
CA LYS A 116 -7.24 1.45 17.96
C LYS A 116 -6.08 1.49 16.96
N GLN A 117 -5.60 0.34 16.48
CA GLN A 117 -4.52 0.28 15.50
C GLN A 117 -4.94 0.91 14.16
N ILE A 118 -6.17 0.65 13.72
CA ILE A 118 -6.75 1.25 12.50
C ILE A 118 -6.86 2.77 12.65
N ALA A 119 -7.40 3.27 13.76
CA ALA A 119 -7.52 4.70 14.03
C ALA A 119 -6.16 5.41 14.05
N GLU A 120 -5.12 4.77 14.62
CA GLU A 120 -3.76 5.31 14.58
C GLU A 120 -3.23 5.40 13.14
N VAL A 121 -3.52 4.44 12.26
CA VAL A 121 -3.13 4.50 10.84
C VAL A 121 -3.86 5.63 10.12
N VAL A 122 -5.16 5.80 10.37
CA VAL A 122 -5.96 6.91 9.80
C VAL A 122 -5.36 8.26 10.20
N VAL A 123 -5.15 8.49 11.50
CA VAL A 123 -4.59 9.75 12.00
C VAL A 123 -3.20 10.02 11.40
N GLU A 124 -2.35 9.00 11.30
CA GLU A 124 -1.03 9.16 10.68
C GLU A 124 -1.15 9.54 9.19
N GLN A 125 -2.00 8.85 8.42
CA GLN A 125 -2.25 9.13 6.99
C GLN A 125 -2.81 10.54 6.77
N GLU A 126 -3.81 10.96 7.56
CA GLU A 126 -4.35 12.32 7.51
C GLU A 126 -3.28 13.38 7.79
N SER A 127 -2.44 13.12 8.80
CA SER A 127 -1.42 14.08 9.23
C SER A 127 -0.28 14.24 8.21
N SER A 128 0.03 13.20 7.43
CA SER A 128 1.15 13.21 6.49
C SER A 128 0.74 13.51 5.05
N GLN A 129 -0.53 13.30 4.66
CA GLN A 129 -1.00 13.37 3.25
C GLN A 129 -0.52 14.63 2.51
N GLU A 130 -0.82 15.84 3.02
CA GLU A 130 -0.50 17.07 2.28
C GLU A 130 1.00 17.37 2.30
N GLN A 131 1.69 17.05 3.41
CA GLN A 131 3.13 17.23 3.52
C GLN A 131 3.89 16.32 2.55
N VAL A 132 3.48 15.06 2.44
CA VAL A 132 4.07 14.08 1.53
C VAL A 132 3.74 14.43 0.09
N SER A 133 2.50 14.82 -0.20
CA SER A 133 2.08 15.27 -1.54
C SER A 133 2.92 16.45 -2.02
N GLY A 134 3.12 17.46 -1.16
CA GLY A 134 3.99 18.59 -1.46
C GLY A 134 5.44 18.18 -1.66
N ALA A 135 5.97 17.27 -0.84
CA ALA A 135 7.33 16.76 -1.01
C ALA A 135 7.51 16.00 -2.34
N ILE A 136 6.52 15.22 -2.78
CA ILE A 136 6.53 14.55 -4.09
C ILE A 136 6.56 15.60 -5.19
N GLU A 137 5.65 16.58 -5.14
CA GLU A 137 5.54 17.63 -6.16
C GLU A 137 6.84 18.42 -6.32
N GLU A 138 7.48 18.80 -5.23
CA GLU A 138 8.73 19.56 -5.25
C GLU A 138 9.89 18.76 -5.83
N VAL A 139 9.99 17.46 -5.48
CA VAL A 139 11.05 16.57 -5.95
C VAL A 139 10.90 16.27 -7.46
N GLU A 140 9.67 16.14 -7.95
CA GLU A 140 9.37 15.89 -9.36
C GLU A 140 9.49 17.13 -10.24
N ASN A 141 9.09 18.30 -9.73
CA ASN A 141 9.15 19.57 -10.46
C ASN A 141 10.55 20.21 -10.47
N ASP A 142 11.51 19.64 -9.76
CA ASP A 142 12.87 20.15 -9.77
C ASP A 142 13.50 20.08 -11.18
N GLY A 143 13.72 21.27 -11.75
CA GLY A 143 14.33 21.38 -13.07
C GLY A 143 15.74 20.81 -13.12
N VAL A 144 16.08 20.18 -14.25
CA VAL A 144 17.40 19.55 -14.50
C VAL A 144 18.57 20.52 -14.25
N ALA A 145 18.41 21.79 -14.65
CA ALA A 145 19.43 22.81 -14.41
C ALA A 145 19.65 23.07 -12.91
N LYS A 146 18.57 23.14 -12.12
CA LYS A 146 18.64 23.30 -10.66
C LYS A 146 19.35 22.10 -10.02
N LYS A 147 18.97 20.87 -10.42
CA LYS A 147 19.60 19.63 -9.96
C LYS A 147 21.11 19.60 -10.26
N PHE A 148 21.51 20.04 -11.46
CA PHE A 148 22.92 20.05 -11.86
C PHE A 148 23.78 21.03 -11.04
N PHE A 149 23.27 22.22 -10.73
CA PHE A 149 24.04 23.21 -9.97
C PHE A 149 23.92 23.00 -8.47
N LEU A 150 22.71 22.93 -7.93
CA LEU A 150 22.44 22.92 -6.49
C LEU A 150 22.32 21.50 -5.92
N GLY A 151 21.94 20.54 -6.74
CA GLY A 151 21.68 19.15 -6.34
C GLY A 151 20.20 18.81 -6.33
N PRO A 152 19.87 17.52 -6.14
CA PRO A 152 18.53 17.09 -5.79
C PRO A 152 17.96 17.86 -4.60
N ASP A 153 16.64 17.98 -4.50
CA ASP A 153 15.98 18.50 -3.30
C ASP A 153 16.11 17.51 -2.14
N TYR A 154 17.26 17.55 -1.46
CA TYR A 154 17.57 16.70 -0.31
C TYR A 154 16.60 16.88 0.86
N LYS A 155 15.99 18.07 1.00
CA LYS A 155 15.02 18.33 2.07
C LYS A 155 13.76 17.53 1.82
N ASN A 156 13.19 17.64 0.63
CA ASN A 156 11.96 16.93 0.28
C ASN A 156 12.21 15.42 0.07
N LEU A 157 13.38 15.01 -0.43
CA LEU A 157 13.80 13.59 -0.43
C LEU A 157 13.94 13.04 1.00
N GLY A 158 14.45 13.84 1.93
CA GLY A 158 14.51 13.48 3.35
C GLY A 158 13.12 13.26 3.95
N GLN A 159 12.16 14.13 3.59
CA GLN A 159 10.75 13.96 3.96
C GLN A 159 10.16 12.65 3.43
N LEU A 160 10.37 12.32 2.16
CA LEU A 160 9.89 11.06 1.57
C LEU A 160 10.53 9.82 2.23
N ARG A 161 11.79 9.91 2.66
CA ARG A 161 12.43 8.83 3.43
C ARG A 161 11.85 8.68 4.83
N SER A 162 11.52 9.79 5.50
CA SER A 162 10.80 9.74 6.76
C SER A 162 9.43 9.05 6.57
N GLU A 163 8.75 9.38 5.46
CA GLU A 163 7.47 8.74 5.12
C GLU A 163 7.61 7.24 4.90
N LEU A 164 8.69 6.76 4.26
CA LEU A 164 8.95 5.31 4.16
C LEU A 164 9.00 4.62 5.53
N VAL A 165 9.53 5.27 6.56
CA VAL A 165 9.55 4.70 7.91
C VAL A 165 8.16 4.70 8.54
N GLN A 166 7.41 5.78 8.36
CA GLN A 166 6.03 5.91 8.87
C GLN A 166 5.10 4.90 8.19
N ASN A 167 5.12 4.84 6.85
CA ASN A 167 4.37 3.88 6.06
C ASN A 167 4.66 2.41 6.46
N ARG A 168 5.91 2.08 6.80
CA ARG A 168 6.22 0.74 7.34
C ARG A 168 5.52 0.47 8.66
N ASN A 169 5.51 1.44 9.56
CA ASN A 169 4.85 1.29 10.85
C ASN A 169 3.33 1.14 10.67
N GLN A 170 2.74 1.90 9.74
CA GLN A 170 1.33 1.78 9.38
C GLN A 170 0.99 0.39 8.82
N ILE A 171 1.81 -0.13 7.90
CA ILE A 171 1.67 -1.50 7.36
C ILE A 171 1.68 -2.52 8.50
N ARG A 172 2.61 -2.42 9.45
CA ARG A 172 2.69 -3.35 10.59
C ARG A 172 1.48 -3.24 11.54
N LYS A 173 1.01 -2.03 11.83
CA LYS A 173 -0.22 -1.83 12.62
C LYS A 173 -1.43 -2.48 11.95
N LEU A 174 -1.54 -2.33 10.62
CA LEU A 174 -2.64 -2.91 9.87
C LEU A 174 -2.55 -4.45 9.81
N ILE A 175 -1.34 -5.01 9.68
CA ILE A 175 -1.09 -6.45 9.80
C ILE A 175 -1.49 -6.98 11.18
N GLN A 176 -1.13 -6.27 12.26
CA GLN A 176 -1.54 -6.63 13.62
C GLN A 176 -3.06 -6.62 13.77
N ALA A 177 -3.74 -5.62 13.19
CA ALA A 177 -5.20 -5.52 13.23
C ALA A 177 -5.84 -6.69 12.48
N ILE A 178 -5.35 -7.01 11.28
CA ILE A 178 -5.82 -8.14 10.47
C ILE A 178 -5.64 -9.45 11.24
N ASN A 179 -4.45 -9.71 11.79
CA ASN A 179 -4.17 -10.94 12.53
C ASN A 179 -5.07 -11.07 13.77
N THR A 180 -5.26 -9.97 14.50
CA THR A 180 -6.14 -9.93 15.67
C THR A 180 -7.58 -10.25 15.30
N LEU A 181 -8.09 -9.67 14.22
CA LEU A 181 -9.45 -9.91 13.74
C LEU A 181 -9.63 -11.33 13.18
N ALA A 182 -8.70 -11.80 12.35
CA ALA A 182 -8.74 -13.13 11.74
C ALA A 182 -8.72 -14.25 12.79
N GLN A 183 -7.89 -14.13 13.84
CA GLN A 183 -7.88 -15.10 14.96
C GLN A 183 -9.20 -15.17 15.73
N ASN A 184 -10.04 -14.14 15.63
CA ASN A 184 -11.35 -14.07 16.27
C ASN A 184 -12.52 -14.35 15.31
N GLY A 185 -12.22 -14.77 14.07
CA GLY A 185 -13.19 -15.16 13.05
C GLY A 185 -13.90 -13.99 12.37
N GLU A 186 -13.29 -12.81 12.36
CA GLU A 186 -13.81 -11.61 11.70
C GLU A 186 -13.33 -11.53 10.24
N ASP A 187 -14.13 -10.91 9.37
CA ASP A 187 -13.73 -10.62 7.99
C ASP A 187 -12.67 -9.51 7.96
N THR A 188 -11.60 -9.74 7.20
CA THR A 188 -10.46 -8.83 7.09
C THR A 188 -10.19 -8.38 5.65
N LEU A 189 -11.04 -8.74 4.68
CA LEU A 189 -10.83 -8.47 3.27
C LEU A 189 -10.65 -6.97 2.97
N ALA A 190 -11.45 -6.12 3.61
CA ALA A 190 -11.35 -4.67 3.46
C ALA A 190 -9.98 -4.14 3.93
N LEU A 191 -9.49 -4.62 5.08
CA LEU A 191 -8.18 -4.23 5.63
C LEU A 191 -7.02 -4.74 4.77
N GLN A 192 -7.13 -5.94 4.20
CA GLN A 192 -6.14 -6.48 3.28
C GLN A 192 -6.03 -5.65 1.99
N SER A 193 -7.15 -5.15 1.48
CA SER A 193 -7.14 -4.22 0.34
C SER A 193 -6.39 -2.93 0.68
N GLN A 194 -6.60 -2.38 1.88
CA GLN A 194 -5.87 -1.18 2.33
C GLN A 194 -4.38 -1.46 2.55
N LEU A 195 -4.05 -2.65 3.07
CA LEU A 195 -2.67 -3.11 3.22
C LEU A 195 -1.93 -3.16 1.87
N ALA A 196 -2.60 -3.65 0.82
CA ALA A 196 -2.05 -3.66 -0.53
C ALA A 196 -1.80 -2.24 -1.06
N ILE A 197 -2.73 -1.29 -0.83
CA ILE A 197 -2.56 0.11 -1.26
C ILE A 197 -1.38 0.76 -0.53
N LEU A 198 -1.26 0.58 0.80
CA LEU A 198 -0.13 1.12 1.57
C LEU A 198 1.21 0.54 1.11
N THR A 199 1.24 -0.74 0.74
CA THR A 199 2.42 -1.41 0.18
C THR A 199 2.78 -0.86 -1.21
N GLN A 200 1.78 -0.58 -2.05
CA GLN A 200 1.99 0.05 -3.35
C GLN A 200 2.51 1.49 -3.22
N GLU A 201 2.00 2.27 -2.26
CA GLU A 201 2.52 3.62 -1.96
C GLU A 201 3.98 3.56 -1.51
N ARG A 202 4.36 2.56 -0.71
CA ARG A 202 5.76 2.33 -0.35
C ARG A 202 6.66 2.22 -1.58
N GLU A 203 6.29 1.36 -2.53
CA GLU A 203 7.07 1.13 -3.75
C GLU A 203 7.10 2.38 -4.65
N ARG A 204 6.01 3.17 -4.66
CA ARG A 204 6.00 4.48 -5.30
C ARG A 204 7.04 5.41 -4.68
N PHE A 205 7.08 5.56 -3.36
CA PHE A 205 8.05 6.41 -2.68
C PHE A 205 9.49 5.96 -2.95
N LYS A 206 9.77 4.65 -2.88
CA LYS A 206 11.09 4.08 -3.21
C LYS A 206 11.51 4.48 -4.62
N THR A 207 10.60 4.37 -5.58
CA THR A 207 10.88 4.73 -6.97
C THR A 207 11.09 6.22 -7.15
N ILE A 208 10.27 7.08 -6.53
CA ILE A 208 10.44 8.54 -6.58
C ILE A 208 11.78 8.95 -5.98
N ILE A 209 12.14 8.39 -4.82
CA ILE A 209 13.42 8.66 -4.14
C ILE A 209 14.58 8.24 -5.04
N ALA A 210 14.59 6.99 -5.53
CA ALA A 210 15.67 6.49 -6.37
C ALA A 210 15.83 7.32 -7.65
N THR A 211 14.73 7.59 -8.36
CA THR A 211 14.72 8.34 -9.62
C THR A 211 15.23 9.77 -9.44
N ASN A 212 14.94 10.40 -8.31
CA ASN A 212 15.26 11.81 -8.09
C ASN A 212 16.55 12.05 -7.28
N GLN A 213 17.08 11.03 -6.64
CA GLN A 213 18.36 11.09 -5.93
C GLN A 213 19.55 10.93 -6.89
N GLU A 214 19.37 10.20 -8.00
CA GLU A 214 20.43 9.95 -8.98
C GLU A 214 20.75 11.21 -9.80
N GLY A 215 21.94 11.80 -9.59
CA GLY A 215 22.41 12.92 -10.40
C GLY A 215 23.73 13.52 -9.92
N PHE A 216 24.64 13.79 -10.86
CA PHE A 216 25.85 14.56 -10.57
C PHE A 216 25.48 16.04 -10.37
N SER A 217 25.93 16.62 -9.27
CA SER A 217 25.74 18.04 -8.95
C SER A 217 27.05 18.72 -8.56
N LEU A 218 27.26 19.94 -9.07
CA LEU A 218 28.47 20.72 -8.82
C LEU A 218 28.58 21.23 -7.38
N PHE A 219 27.45 21.65 -6.79
CA PHE A 219 27.38 22.13 -5.40
C PHE A 219 26.55 21.22 -4.50
N GLY A 220 26.17 20.03 -4.97
CA GLY A 220 25.36 19.08 -4.22
C GLY A 220 25.98 18.67 -2.87
N TRP A 221 27.31 18.60 -2.77
CA TRP A 221 28.00 18.32 -1.52
C TRP A 221 27.79 19.42 -0.46
N VAL A 222 27.68 20.69 -0.87
CA VAL A 222 27.36 21.82 0.02
C VAL A 222 25.91 21.75 0.48
N ALA A 223 24.99 21.52 -0.45
CA ALA A 223 23.57 21.39 -0.13
C ALA A 223 23.31 20.20 0.82
N ARG A 224 24.00 19.07 0.60
CA ARG A 224 23.92 17.89 1.47
C ARG A 224 24.41 18.19 2.89
N PHE A 225 25.51 18.93 3.02
CA PHE A 225 26.03 19.35 4.32
C PHE A 225 25.07 20.29 5.06
N LEU A 226 24.49 21.28 4.36
CA LEU A 226 23.56 22.25 4.97
C LEU A 226 22.22 21.64 5.40
N ASN A 227 21.76 20.58 4.72
CA ASN A 227 20.52 19.89 5.04
C ASN A 227 20.71 18.66 5.94
N ASN A 228 21.95 18.39 6.39
CA ASN A 228 22.30 17.20 7.18
C ASN A 228 21.76 15.89 6.58
N TYR A 229 21.86 15.75 5.24
CA TYR A 229 21.28 14.62 4.53
C TYR A 229 22.23 13.43 4.50
N GLU A 230 21.85 12.36 5.19
CA GLU A 230 22.53 11.07 5.16
C GLU A 230 21.88 10.16 4.12
N GLU A 231 22.67 9.68 3.16
CA GLU A 231 22.26 8.60 2.27
C GLU A 231 22.37 7.29 3.02
N THR A 232 21.39 7.02 3.88
CA THR A 232 21.20 5.68 4.39
C THR A 232 20.59 4.84 3.26
N PRO A 233 21.28 3.80 2.78
CA PRO A 233 20.67 2.87 1.84
C PRO A 233 19.40 2.29 2.47
N ILE A 234 18.37 2.08 1.65
CA ILE A 234 17.15 1.38 2.07
C ILE A 234 17.60 -0.02 2.51
N ASN A 235 17.25 -0.43 3.73
CA ASN A 235 17.67 -1.72 4.28
C ASN A 235 16.90 -2.84 3.58
N GLU A 236 17.52 -3.46 2.57
CA GLU A 236 16.90 -4.54 1.77
C GLU A 236 16.41 -5.72 2.62
N THR A 237 17.06 -6.00 3.76
CA THR A 237 16.62 -7.07 4.67
C THR A 237 15.28 -6.74 5.30
N GLU A 238 15.14 -5.53 5.84
CA GLU A 238 13.88 -5.07 6.45
C GLU A 238 12.75 -4.92 5.43
N GLU A 239 13.06 -4.61 4.16
CA GLU A 239 12.08 -4.57 3.08
C GLU A 239 11.56 -5.97 2.73
N ASN A 240 12.46 -6.96 2.65
CA ASN A 240 12.10 -8.33 2.35
C ASN A 240 11.25 -8.92 3.49
N GLU A 241 11.66 -8.70 4.74
CA GLU A 241 10.88 -9.12 5.92
C GLU A 241 9.45 -8.54 5.90
N LEU A 242 9.31 -7.24 5.61
CA LEU A 242 7.98 -6.61 5.54
C LEU A 242 7.14 -7.19 4.40
N THR A 243 7.75 -7.45 3.24
CA THR A 243 7.07 -8.04 2.09
C THR A 243 6.59 -9.46 2.40
N GLU A 244 7.44 -10.27 3.03
CA GLU A 244 7.08 -11.62 3.50
C GLU A 244 5.92 -11.56 4.51
N GLU A 245 5.95 -10.62 5.46
CA GLU A 245 4.87 -10.41 6.43
C GLU A 245 3.54 -10.08 5.75
N VAL A 246 3.55 -9.16 4.77
CA VAL A 246 2.36 -8.79 3.98
C VAL A 246 1.83 -9.98 3.18
N VAL A 247 2.70 -10.71 2.48
CA VAL A 247 2.29 -11.85 1.67
C VAL A 247 1.69 -12.96 2.54
N ALA A 248 2.28 -13.24 3.70
CA ALA A 248 1.75 -14.23 4.63
C ALA A 248 0.33 -13.88 5.11
N VAL A 249 0.06 -12.60 5.41
CA VAL A 249 -1.27 -12.15 5.83
C VAL A 249 -2.31 -12.27 4.72
N VAL A 250 -1.93 -11.93 3.48
CA VAL A 250 -2.82 -12.03 2.32
C VAL A 250 -3.08 -13.49 1.94
N GLU A 251 -2.10 -14.39 2.05
CA GLU A 251 -2.23 -15.79 1.64
C GLU A 251 -2.97 -16.66 2.67
N ASN A 252 -2.75 -16.46 3.98
CA ASN A 252 -3.37 -17.26 5.05
C ASN A 252 -4.91 -17.19 5.08
N THR A 253 -5.52 -16.26 4.34
CA THR A 253 -6.99 -16.13 4.25
C THR A 253 -7.60 -17.13 3.26
N ILE A 254 -6.84 -17.60 2.26
CA ILE A 254 -7.35 -18.48 1.19
C ILE A 254 -7.43 -19.95 1.65
N GLU A 255 -6.64 -20.35 2.65
CA GLU A 255 -6.62 -21.74 3.13
C GLU A 255 -7.62 -22.04 4.26
N GLY A 256 -8.25 -21.00 4.84
CA GLY A 256 -9.22 -21.13 5.93
C GLY A 256 -10.62 -21.62 5.53
N GLU A 257 -10.99 -21.61 4.25
CA GLU A 257 -12.33 -22.04 3.78
C GLU A 257 -12.42 -23.53 3.38
N ALA A 258 -11.32 -24.27 3.41
CA ALA A 258 -11.28 -25.63 2.86
C ALA A 258 -11.10 -26.75 3.90
N THR A 259 -11.59 -26.63 5.14
CA THR A 259 -11.68 -27.82 6.02
C THR A 259 -12.78 -27.72 7.09
N THR A 260 -14.04 -27.96 6.74
CA THR A 260 -15.00 -28.74 7.55
C THR A 260 -16.27 -29.09 6.77
N VAL A 261 -16.17 -30.06 5.84
CA VAL A 261 -17.30 -30.94 5.50
C VAL A 261 -16.76 -32.36 5.39
N THR A 262 -16.50 -32.99 6.54
CA THR A 262 -16.36 -34.45 6.60
C THR A 262 -17.74 -35.06 6.80
N ASN A 263 -18.19 -35.72 5.73
CA ASN A 263 -19.30 -36.66 5.63
C ASN A 263 -19.70 -37.36 6.95
N SER A 264 -20.96 -37.14 7.36
CA SER A 264 -21.72 -38.15 8.11
C SER A 264 -22.43 -39.05 7.11
N THR A 265 -21.82 -40.20 6.82
CA THR A 265 -22.46 -41.30 6.09
C THR A 265 -23.48 -41.98 7.01
N ASP A 266 -24.75 -41.63 6.76
CA ASP A 266 -25.90 -42.51 6.63
C ASP A 266 -25.76 -43.93 7.24
N THR A 267 -26.33 -44.11 8.44
CA THR A 267 -26.68 -45.43 8.96
C THR A 267 -28.16 -45.65 8.71
N ALA A 268 -28.44 -46.45 7.69
CA ALA A 268 -29.76 -47.01 7.44
C ALA A 268 -30.22 -47.82 8.65
N VAL A 269 -31.37 -47.45 9.22
CA VAL A 269 -32.17 -48.37 10.03
C VAL A 269 -33.53 -48.54 9.37
N GLU A 270 -33.76 -49.81 9.10
CA GLU A 270 -34.83 -50.48 8.41
C GLU A 270 -36.20 -50.24 9.06
N ALA A 271 -37.20 -50.07 8.21
CA ALA A 271 -38.59 -49.93 8.58
C ALA A 271 -39.20 -51.29 8.94
N GLU A 272 -39.84 -51.39 10.11
CA GLU A 272 -40.94 -52.33 10.31
C GLU A 272 -42.17 -51.61 10.87
N ALA A 273 -43.28 -51.84 10.17
CA ALA A 273 -44.60 -51.30 10.45
C ALA A 273 -45.30 -52.09 11.56
N GLN A 274 -46.02 -51.40 12.46
CA GLN A 274 -47.17 -52.00 13.16
C GLN A 274 -48.19 -50.95 13.64
N THR A 275 -49.31 -50.93 12.91
CA THR A 275 -50.73 -50.90 13.35
C THR A 275 -51.20 -50.04 14.54
N VAL A 276 -52.16 -49.17 14.19
CA VAL A 276 -53.17 -48.41 14.97
C VAL A 276 -54.05 -49.34 15.84
N PRO A 277 -54.55 -48.89 17.01
CA PRO A 277 -55.95 -48.40 17.17
C PRO A 277 -56.03 -47.08 17.99
N ASP A 278 -56.74 -46.05 17.51
CA ASP A 278 -58.15 -45.74 17.79
C ASP A 278 -58.52 -45.68 19.29
N LYS A 279 -58.76 -44.46 19.84
CA LYS A 279 -60.06 -44.02 20.39
C LYS A 279 -60.00 -42.70 21.20
N THR A 280 -60.94 -41.79 20.89
CA THR A 280 -61.76 -40.90 21.79
C THR A 280 -61.06 -40.01 22.83
N ASP A 281 -61.50 -38.83 23.24
CA ASP A 281 -62.70 -37.98 23.12
C ASP A 281 -62.41 -36.70 23.97
N SER A 282 -63.23 -35.66 23.83
CA SER A 282 -63.40 -34.48 24.71
C SER A 282 -62.20 -33.51 24.77
N GLY A 283 -62.32 -32.23 24.41
CA GLY A 283 -63.43 -31.31 24.62
C GLY A 283 -63.14 -30.45 25.84
N ALA A 284 -62.67 -29.21 25.65
CA ALA A 284 -62.85 -28.10 26.59
C ALA A 284 -62.34 -26.78 25.99
N THR A 285 -63.29 -25.90 25.70
CA THR A 285 -63.19 -24.45 25.58
C THR A 285 -62.71 -23.82 26.89
N VAL A 286 -61.79 -22.85 26.85
CA VAL A 286 -61.76 -21.75 27.83
C VAL A 286 -61.40 -20.44 27.12
N ASP A 287 -62.33 -19.52 27.26
CA ASP A 287 -62.34 -18.10 26.90
C ASP A 287 -61.53 -17.24 27.88
N VAL A 288 -61.07 -16.08 27.37
CA VAL A 288 -60.95 -14.77 28.06
C VAL A 288 -59.90 -14.61 29.17
N GLU A 289 -58.93 -13.72 28.97
CA GLU A 289 -58.82 -12.52 29.83
C GLU A 289 -58.02 -11.37 29.18
N THR A 290 -58.72 -10.25 29.02
CA THR A 290 -58.22 -8.91 28.76
C THR A 290 -57.51 -8.35 29.98
N GLY A 291 -56.28 -7.83 29.81
CA GLY A 291 -55.56 -7.10 30.85
C GLY A 291 -54.98 -5.80 30.31
N ALA A 292 -55.78 -4.74 30.31
CA ALA A 292 -55.31 -3.37 30.20
C ALA A 292 -54.82 -2.91 31.59
N THR A 293 -53.62 -2.35 31.67
CA THR A 293 -53.25 -1.48 32.80
C THR A 293 -52.54 -0.24 32.28
N SER A 294 -53.30 0.84 32.29
CA SER A 294 -52.86 2.23 32.31
C SER A 294 -52.16 2.54 33.63
N VAL A 295 -51.30 3.58 33.65
CA VAL A 295 -50.89 4.48 34.76
C VAL A 295 -49.42 4.88 34.53
N LEU A 296 -48.93 6.10 34.73
CA LEU A 296 -49.43 7.47 34.88
C LEU A 296 -48.15 8.30 35.18
N VAL A 297 -47.94 9.38 34.43
CA VAL A 297 -47.38 10.70 34.84
C VAL A 297 -46.29 10.74 35.95
N GLN A 298 -45.08 11.21 35.59
CA GLN A 298 -44.61 12.59 35.85
C GLN A 298 -43.39 12.89 34.98
#